data_AF-A0A429B569-F1
#
_entry.id   AF-A0A429B569-F1
#
_cell.length_a   1.000
_cell.length_b   1.000
_cell.length_c   1.000
_cell.angle_alpha   90.00
_cell.angle_beta   90.00
_cell.angle_gamma   90.00
#
_symmetry.space_group_name_H-M   'P 1'
#
loop_
_entity.id
_entity.type
_entity.pdbx_description
1 polymer ?
#
loop_
_entity_poly.entity_id
_entity_poly.type
_entity_poly.pdbx_seq_one_letter_code
_entity_poly.pdbx_strand_id
1 'polypeptide(L)'
;MASLVHPSMSDSGRACEALAVFKPYVTAVVFVVTAVPSLLQFALPGLEPAWMRDPAAISGGEWWRLGTALVVQDGGVFGVLFNLAFLAVIGYAAERAFGPGRWLLLYASGAIAGEAAGYLLNDPGAGNSIALCGLADLHGFALPAGVLAGWAGAYARTTPARTA
;
A
#
# COMPACT_ATOMS: atom_id res chain seq x y z
N MET A 1 40.24 -37.73 -11.49
CA MET A 1 40.61 -36.55 -10.69
C MET A 1 39.71 -35.39 -11.08
N ALA A 2 38.59 -35.21 -10.39
CA ALA A 2 37.70 -34.07 -10.57
C ALA A 2 38.03 -33.04 -9.48
N SER A 3 38.57 -31.89 -9.88
CA SER A 3 38.90 -30.79 -8.98
C SER A 3 37.62 -30.13 -8.49
N LEU A 4 37.33 -30.25 -7.19
CA LEU A 4 36.30 -29.46 -6.50
C LEU A 4 36.84 -28.04 -6.33
N VAL A 5 36.50 -27.15 -7.25
CA VAL A 5 36.75 -25.71 -7.10
C VAL A 5 35.74 -25.18 -6.08
N HIS A 6 36.19 -24.91 -4.86
CA HIS A 6 35.41 -24.17 -3.87
C HIS A 6 35.20 -22.73 -4.37
N PRO A 7 33.97 -22.18 -4.34
CA PRO A 7 33.75 -20.78 -4.64
C PRO A 7 34.54 -19.90 -3.65
N SER A 8 35.25 -18.90 -4.17
CA SER A 8 36.04 -17.98 -3.35
C SER A 8 35.13 -17.13 -2.46
N MET A 9 35.57 -16.82 -1.23
CA MET A 9 34.84 -15.96 -0.27
C MET A 9 34.48 -14.56 -0.81
N SER A 10 35.06 -14.15 -1.94
CA SER A 10 34.77 -12.88 -2.62
C SER A 10 33.36 -12.81 -3.21
N ASP A 11 32.77 -13.94 -3.65
CA ASP A 11 31.45 -13.92 -4.29
C ASP A 11 30.30 -13.84 -3.28
N SER A 12 30.47 -14.40 -2.08
CA SER A 12 29.50 -14.33 -0.99
C SER A 12 29.31 -12.89 -0.48
N GLY A 13 30.37 -12.09 -0.46
CA GLY A 13 30.32 -10.68 -0.06
C GLY A 13 29.43 -9.85 -1.00
N ARG A 14 29.54 -10.07 -2.31
CA ARG A 14 28.74 -9.37 -3.33
C ARG A 14 27.28 -9.82 -3.35
N ALA A 15 27.01 -11.09 -3.03
CA ALA A 15 25.65 -11.61 -2.90
C ALA A 15 24.91 -11.02 -1.68
N CYS A 16 25.59 -10.85 -0.54
CA CYS A 16 25.02 -10.17 0.63
C CYS A 16 24.85 -8.66 0.41
N GLU A 17 25.73 -8.02 -0.34
CA GLU A 17 25.67 -6.59 -0.67
C GLU A 17 24.54 -6.26 -1.67
N ALA A 18 24.12 -7.23 -2.48
CA ALA A 18 23.12 -7.05 -3.53
C ALA A 18 21.65 -7.11 -3.06
N LEU A 19 21.37 -7.55 -1.82
CA LEU A 19 20.02 -7.46 -1.26
C LEU A 19 19.82 -6.11 -0.58
N ALA A 20 19.82 -5.03 -1.37
CA ALA A 20 19.34 -3.74 -0.90
C ALA A 20 17.88 -3.93 -0.42
N VAL A 21 17.69 -3.97 0.91
CA VAL A 21 16.37 -4.13 1.52
C VAL A 21 15.55 -2.91 1.15
N PHE A 22 14.50 -3.12 0.34
CA PHE A 22 13.53 -2.08 0.02
C PHE A 22 12.87 -1.58 1.31
N LYS A 23 12.92 -0.27 1.55
CA LYS A 23 12.36 0.38 2.74
C LYS A 23 11.04 1.08 2.37
N PRO A 24 9.89 0.49 2.74
CA PRO A 24 8.56 1.00 2.37
C PRO A 24 8.14 2.15 3.29
N TYR A 25 8.79 3.32 3.17
CA TYR A 25 8.58 4.43 4.09
C TYR A 25 7.13 4.91 4.10
N VAL A 26 6.47 5.00 2.95
CA VAL A 26 5.10 5.50 2.88
C VAL A 26 4.13 4.50 3.51
N THR A 27 4.26 3.22 3.16
CA THR A 27 3.43 2.16 3.74
C THR A 27 3.62 2.11 5.26
N ALA A 28 4.85 2.21 5.75
CA ALA A 28 5.12 2.21 7.18
C ALA A 28 4.48 3.41 7.90
N VAL A 29 4.59 4.61 7.32
CA VAL A 29 3.97 5.82 7.89
C VAL A 29 2.45 5.68 7.91
N VAL A 30 1.82 5.31 6.80
CA VAL A 30 0.35 5.17 6.75
C VAL A 30 -0.12 4.03 7.66
N PHE A 31 0.63 2.92 7.73
CA PHE A 31 0.35 1.85 8.67
C PHE A 31 0.34 2.34 10.11
N VAL A 32 1.33 3.12 10.54
CA VAL A 32 1.36 3.65 11.92
C VAL A 32 0.22 4.64 12.15
N VAL A 33 -0.04 5.54 11.19
CA VAL A 33 -1.11 6.54 11.26
C VAL A 33 -2.50 5.88 11.35
N THR A 34 -2.71 4.74 10.68
CA THR A 34 -3.95 3.94 10.81
C THR A 34 -3.93 3.10 12.08
N ALA A 35 -2.84 2.40 12.39
CA ALA A 35 -2.78 1.44 13.49
C ALA A 35 -3.01 2.10 14.86
N VAL A 36 -2.48 3.31 15.07
CA VAL A 36 -2.60 3.98 16.37
C VAL A 36 -4.08 4.27 16.73
N PRO A 37 -4.88 4.99 15.92
CA PRO A 37 -6.30 5.20 16.22
C PRO A 37 -7.10 3.90 16.20
N SER A 38 -6.77 2.97 15.28
CA SER A 38 -7.43 1.66 15.17
C SER A 38 -7.27 0.79 16.41
N LEU A 39 -6.15 0.91 17.13
CA LEU A 39 -5.95 0.22 18.40
C LEU A 39 -6.55 1.03 19.57
N LEU A 40 -6.46 2.36 19.50
CA LEU A 40 -7.01 3.25 20.52
C LEU A 40 -8.53 3.15 20.64
N GLN A 41 -9.26 2.87 19.55
CA GLN A 41 -10.72 2.73 19.58
C GLN A 41 -11.19 1.59 20.51
N PHE A 42 -10.36 0.58 20.77
CA PHE A 42 -10.71 -0.48 21.73
C PHE A 42 -10.61 -0.01 23.19
N ALA A 43 -9.72 0.94 23.48
CA ALA A 43 -9.65 1.58 24.79
C ALA A 43 -10.69 2.70 24.94
N LEU A 44 -11.10 3.31 23.83
CA LEU A 44 -12.06 4.41 23.76
C LEU A 44 -13.21 4.03 22.80
N PRO A 45 -14.23 3.28 23.26
CA PRO A 45 -15.30 2.78 22.39
C PRO A 45 -16.11 3.87 21.65
N GLY A 46 -16.07 5.13 22.13
CA GLY A 46 -16.68 6.27 21.45
C GLY A 46 -15.85 6.84 20.29
N LEU A 47 -14.60 6.41 20.10
CA LEU A 47 -13.68 6.96 19.09
C LEU A 47 -14.15 6.62 17.67
N GLU A 48 -14.46 5.35 17.41
CA GLU A 48 -14.91 4.91 16.08
C GLU A 48 -16.20 5.64 15.65
N PRO A 49 -17.30 5.67 16.43
CA PRO A 49 -18.48 6.45 16.08
C PRO A 49 -18.22 7.96 15.91
N ALA A 50 -17.28 8.51 16.68
CA ALA A 50 -16.91 9.91 16.58
C ALA A 50 -16.08 10.23 15.32
N TRP A 51 -15.38 9.26 14.74
CA TRP A 51 -14.42 9.48 13.64
C TRP A 51 -14.84 8.84 12.32
N MET A 52 -15.81 7.91 12.35
CA MET A 52 -16.36 7.28 11.16
C MET A 52 -17.04 8.29 10.24
N ARG A 53 -17.15 7.89 8.97
CA ARG A 53 -17.96 8.60 7.98
C ARG A 53 -19.40 8.56 8.46
N ASP A 54 -19.95 9.73 8.71
CA ASP A 54 -21.37 9.92 9.03
C ASP A 54 -21.92 10.99 8.08
N PRO A 55 -22.73 10.60 7.09
CA PRO A 55 -23.27 11.54 6.09
C PRO A 55 -24.05 12.71 6.71
N ALA A 56 -24.78 12.48 7.80
CA ALA A 56 -25.54 13.53 8.48
C ALA A 56 -24.59 14.54 9.13
N ALA A 57 -23.59 14.07 9.86
CA ALA A 57 -22.58 14.94 10.47
C ALA A 57 -21.72 15.69 9.43
N ILE A 58 -21.38 15.03 8.32
CA ILE A 58 -20.64 15.66 7.21
C ILE A 58 -21.49 16.78 6.59
N SER A 59 -22.79 16.56 6.37
CA SER A 59 -23.71 17.60 5.90
C SER A 59 -23.85 18.77 6.90
N GLY A 60 -23.61 18.50 8.18
CA GLY A 60 -23.56 19.48 9.27
C GLY A 60 -22.23 20.23 9.41
N GLY A 61 -21.23 19.96 8.54
CA GLY A 61 -19.93 20.65 8.54
C GLY A 61 -18.78 19.87 9.17
N GLU A 62 -18.95 18.58 9.48
CA GLU A 62 -17.88 17.73 10.00
C GLU A 62 -17.09 17.02 8.87
N TRP A 63 -16.63 17.79 7.87
CA TRP A 63 -15.91 17.28 6.67
C TRP A 63 -14.66 16.47 7.00
N TRP A 64 -14.05 16.73 8.16
CA TRP A 64 -12.87 16.01 8.66
C TRP A 64 -13.14 14.51 8.83
N ARG A 65 -14.41 14.10 8.99
CA ARG A 65 -14.82 12.69 9.06
C ARG A 65 -14.43 11.87 7.84
N LEU A 66 -14.39 12.50 6.66
CA LEU A 66 -13.96 11.84 5.42
C LEU A 66 -12.50 11.36 5.50
N GLY A 67 -11.67 12.07 6.27
CA GLY A 67 -10.27 11.70 6.50
C GLY A 67 -10.12 10.78 7.70
N THR A 68 -10.76 11.09 8.83
CA THR A 68 -10.63 10.29 10.06
C THR A 68 -11.23 8.90 9.93
N ALA A 69 -12.25 8.72 9.08
CA ALA A 69 -12.83 7.41 8.80
C ALA A 69 -11.82 6.41 8.22
N LEU A 70 -10.73 6.88 7.60
CA LEU A 70 -9.69 6.03 7.02
C LEU A 70 -8.69 5.49 8.05
N VAL A 71 -8.70 5.98 9.30
CA VAL A 71 -7.72 5.61 10.33
C VAL A 71 -8.31 4.85 11.52
N VAL A 72 -9.64 4.79 11.61
CA VAL A 72 -10.39 3.88 12.49
C VAL A 72 -10.99 2.79 11.62
N GLN A 73 -11.16 1.57 12.17
CA GLN A 73 -11.68 0.44 11.37
C GLN A 73 -12.94 -0.12 11.99
N ASP A 74 -13.98 -0.27 11.18
CA ASP A 74 -15.17 -1.00 11.55
C ASP A 74 -14.92 -2.53 11.62
N GLY A 75 -15.94 -3.29 12.00
CA GLY A 75 -15.84 -4.75 12.06
C GLY A 75 -15.04 -5.29 13.26
N GLY A 76 -14.77 -4.43 14.25
CA GLY A 76 -14.10 -4.78 15.50
C GLY A 76 -12.68 -5.32 15.29
N VAL A 77 -12.28 -6.27 16.14
CA VAL A 77 -10.91 -6.84 16.11
C VAL A 77 -10.58 -7.45 14.75
N PHE A 78 -11.54 -8.14 14.11
CA PHE A 78 -11.30 -8.75 12.82
C PHE A 78 -11.09 -7.70 11.73
N GLY A 79 -11.92 -6.65 11.68
CA GLY A 79 -11.77 -5.59 10.70
C GLY A 79 -10.47 -4.80 10.86
N VAL A 80 -10.04 -4.51 12.10
CA VAL A 80 -8.73 -3.90 12.38
C VAL A 80 -7.59 -4.79 11.88
N LEU A 81 -7.58 -6.08 12.26
CA LEU A 81 -6.52 -7.01 11.87
C LEU A 81 -6.47 -7.20 10.35
N PHE A 82 -7.62 -7.39 9.71
CA PHE A 82 -7.73 -7.58 8.27
C PHE A 82 -7.16 -6.38 7.51
N ASN A 83 -7.61 -5.18 7.84
CA ASN A 83 -7.21 -3.97 7.12
C ASN A 83 -5.75 -3.59 7.37
N LEU A 84 -5.23 -3.77 8.60
CA LEU A 84 -3.81 -3.55 8.88
C LEU A 84 -2.92 -4.58 8.17
N ALA A 85 -3.30 -5.86 8.18
CA ALA A 85 -2.57 -6.89 7.45
C ALA A 85 -2.60 -6.64 5.94
N PHE A 86 -3.75 -6.23 5.41
CA PHE A 86 -3.92 -5.95 3.99
C PHE A 86 -3.13 -4.71 3.56
N LEU A 87 -3.12 -3.65 4.38
CA LEU A 87 -2.27 -2.48 4.19
C LEU A 87 -0.78 -2.85 4.22
N ALA A 88 -0.35 -3.69 5.15
CA ALA A 88 1.05 -4.11 5.24
C ALA A 88 1.48 -4.89 3.98
N VAL A 89 0.64 -5.80 3.48
CA VAL A 89 0.97 -6.66 2.33
C VAL A 89 0.84 -5.90 1.00
N ILE A 90 -0.34 -5.35 0.72
CA ILE A 90 -0.59 -4.64 -0.54
C ILE A 90 0.15 -3.32 -0.58
N GLY A 91 0.20 -2.59 0.54
CA GLY A 91 0.96 -1.35 0.61
C GLY A 91 2.44 -1.58 0.29
N TYR A 92 3.06 -2.60 0.89
CA TYR A 92 4.44 -2.98 0.59
C TYR A 92 4.64 -3.33 -0.89
N ALA A 93 3.77 -4.19 -1.44
CA ALA A 93 3.86 -4.63 -2.83
C ALA A 93 3.69 -3.45 -3.80
N ALA A 94 2.71 -2.58 -3.55
CA ALA A 94 2.43 -1.39 -4.35
C ALA A 94 3.57 -0.36 -4.27
N GLU A 95 4.13 -0.11 -3.08
CA GLU A 95 5.21 0.87 -2.94
C GLU A 95 6.48 0.36 -3.62
N ARG A 96 6.74 -0.95 -3.55
CA ARG A 96 7.84 -1.60 -4.26
C ARG A 96 7.66 -1.59 -5.77
N ALA A 97 6.43 -1.75 -6.27
CA ALA A 97 6.13 -1.81 -7.70
C ALA A 97 6.06 -0.43 -8.36
N PHE A 98 5.47 0.56 -7.68
CA PHE A 98 5.13 1.85 -8.28
C PHE A 98 5.89 3.03 -7.69
N GLY A 99 6.55 2.84 -6.55
CA GLY A 99 7.17 3.90 -5.79
C GLY A 99 6.18 4.71 -4.94
N PRO A 100 6.69 5.56 -4.04
CA PRO A 100 5.90 6.23 -3.01
C PRO A 100 4.88 7.24 -3.56
N GLY A 101 5.19 7.96 -4.63
CA GLY A 101 4.28 8.96 -5.21
C GLY A 101 3.03 8.34 -5.83
N ARG A 102 3.20 7.28 -6.63
CA ARG A 102 2.07 6.55 -7.22
C ARG A 102 1.26 5.80 -6.17
N TRP A 103 1.92 5.26 -5.16
CA TRP A 103 1.25 4.68 -4.00
C TRP A 103 0.26 5.67 -3.38
N LEU A 104 0.70 6.90 -3.11
CA LEU A 104 -0.15 7.94 -2.51
C LEU A 104 -1.31 8.32 -3.43
N LEU A 105 -1.06 8.46 -4.73
CA LEU A 105 -2.11 8.78 -5.70
C LEU A 105 -3.18 7.68 -5.77
N LEU A 106 -2.77 6.42 -5.83
CA LEU A 106 -3.68 5.27 -5.89
C LEU A 106 -4.49 5.15 -4.59
N TYR A 107 -3.84 5.22 -3.44
CA TYR A 107 -4.49 5.20 -2.13
C TYR A 107 -5.49 6.35 -1.98
N ALA A 108 -5.08 7.57 -2.34
CA ALA A 108 -5.95 8.75 -2.28
C ALA A 108 -7.12 8.65 -3.26
N SER A 109 -6.92 8.11 -4.47
CA SER A 109 -8.02 7.94 -5.42
C SER A 109 -9.09 6.96 -4.92
N GLY A 110 -8.67 5.83 -4.33
CA GLY A 110 -9.59 4.86 -3.73
C GLY A 110 -10.32 5.46 -2.53
N ALA A 111 -9.59 6.18 -1.67
CA ALA A 111 -10.16 6.87 -0.52
C ALA A 111 -11.21 7.91 -0.95
N ILE A 112 -10.87 8.82 -1.86
CA ILE A 112 -11.77 9.88 -2.31
C ILE A 112 -13.02 9.29 -2.99
N ALA A 113 -12.84 8.31 -3.88
CA ALA A 113 -13.95 7.68 -4.58
C ALA A 113 -14.88 6.93 -3.61
N GLY A 114 -14.32 6.15 -2.68
CA GLY A 114 -15.09 5.38 -1.70
C GLY A 114 -15.78 6.26 -0.67
N GLU A 115 -15.12 7.29 -0.16
CA GLU A 115 -15.69 8.25 0.78
C GLU A 115 -16.82 9.06 0.13
N ALA A 116 -16.61 9.53 -1.11
CA ALA A 116 -17.65 10.22 -1.86
C ALA A 116 -18.85 9.29 -2.14
N ALA A 117 -18.61 8.05 -2.58
CA ALA A 117 -19.67 7.08 -2.81
C ALA A 117 -20.46 6.78 -1.53
N GLY A 118 -19.76 6.51 -0.42
CA GLY A 118 -20.41 6.25 0.86
C GLY A 118 -21.20 7.44 1.38
N TYR A 119 -20.69 8.67 1.23
CA TYR A 119 -21.44 9.88 1.53
C TYR A 119 -22.72 10.00 0.69
N LEU A 120 -22.60 9.85 -0.64
CA LEU A 120 -23.73 9.97 -1.57
C LEU A 120 -24.79 8.88 -1.37
N LEU A 121 -24.37 7.70 -0.94
CA LEU A 121 -25.26 6.55 -0.66
C LEU A 121 -25.84 6.59 0.77
N ASN A 122 -25.52 7.60 1.57
CA ASN A 122 -25.90 7.70 2.98
C ASN A 122 -25.44 6.50 3.82
N ASP A 123 -24.25 5.98 3.52
CA ASP A 123 -23.67 4.80 4.15
C ASP A 123 -22.62 5.18 5.22
N PRO A 124 -22.95 5.06 6.52
CA PRO A 124 -21.98 5.29 7.58
C PRO A 124 -20.96 4.15 7.65
N GLY A 125 -19.70 4.47 7.90
CA GLY A 125 -18.68 3.44 7.98
C GLY A 125 -17.28 3.96 8.25
N ALA A 126 -16.36 3.05 8.56
CA ALA A 126 -14.98 3.36 8.85
C ALA A 126 -14.04 2.28 8.31
N GLY A 127 -12.96 2.71 7.69
CA GLY A 127 -11.86 1.83 7.34
C GLY A 127 -11.20 2.24 6.05
N ASN A 128 -9.89 2.07 6.00
CA ASN A 128 -9.12 2.30 4.78
C ASN A 128 -9.32 1.25 3.67
N SER A 129 -10.25 0.30 3.79
CA SER A 129 -10.44 -0.78 2.79
C SER A 129 -10.72 -0.22 1.38
N ILE A 130 -11.50 0.86 1.29
CA ILE A 130 -11.75 1.59 0.03
C ILE A 130 -10.48 2.20 -0.57
N ALA A 131 -9.54 2.65 0.26
CA ALA A 131 -8.24 3.16 -0.18
C ALA A 131 -7.30 2.02 -0.60
N LEU A 132 -7.38 0.88 0.10
CA LEU A 132 -6.66 -0.34 -0.27
C LEU A 132 -7.14 -0.93 -1.60
N CYS A 133 -8.44 -0.81 -1.93
CA CYS A 133 -8.95 -1.14 -3.26
C CYS A 133 -8.25 -0.30 -4.34
N GLY A 134 -8.03 1.00 -4.11
CA GLY A 134 -7.27 1.85 -5.01
C GLY A 134 -5.82 1.39 -5.21
N LEU A 135 -5.16 0.86 -4.17
CA LEU A 135 -3.82 0.26 -4.30
C LEU A 135 -3.84 -1.08 -5.05
N ALA A 136 -4.90 -1.87 -4.88
CA ALA A 136 -5.09 -3.16 -5.54
C ALA A 136 -5.56 -3.01 -7.00
N ASP A 137 -6.15 -1.88 -7.36
CA ASP A 137 -6.71 -1.63 -8.69
C ASP A 137 -5.61 -1.57 -9.76
N LEU A 138 -5.56 -2.65 -10.53
CA LEU A 138 -4.63 -2.92 -11.63
C LEU A 138 -4.76 -1.95 -12.81
N HIS A 139 -5.82 -1.12 -12.90
CA HIS A 139 -5.97 -0.19 -14.02
C HIS A 139 -4.88 0.91 -14.06
N GLY A 140 -4.21 1.18 -12.93
CA GLY A 140 -2.98 1.98 -12.89
C GLY A 140 -1.70 1.23 -13.34
N PHE A 141 -1.73 -0.10 -13.42
CA PHE A 141 -0.64 -0.96 -13.89
C PHE A 141 -0.39 -0.82 -15.40
N ALA A 142 -1.40 -0.39 -16.17
CA ALA A 142 -1.35 -0.29 -17.63
C ALA A 142 -1.00 1.10 -18.19
N LEU A 143 -0.90 2.14 -17.36
CA LEU A 143 -0.40 3.47 -17.75
C LEU A 143 1.02 3.69 -17.23
N PRO A 144 1.91 2.72 -17.45
CA PRO A 144 3.00 3.03 -18.36
C PRO A 144 3.34 1.82 -19.24
N ALA A 145 3.01 1.94 -20.53
CA ALA A 145 3.65 1.18 -21.61
C ALA A 145 5.21 1.17 -21.55
N GLY A 146 5.80 2.04 -20.72
CA GLY A 146 7.25 2.08 -20.44
C GLY A 146 7.80 0.96 -19.55
N VAL A 147 7.00 0.26 -18.73
CA VAL A 147 7.54 -0.80 -17.84
C VAL A 147 7.83 -2.07 -18.64
N LEU A 148 6.95 -2.48 -19.55
CA LEU A 148 7.22 -3.59 -20.47
C LEU A 148 8.36 -3.28 -21.46
N ALA A 149 8.47 -2.02 -21.92
CA ALA A 149 9.59 -1.56 -22.73
C ALA A 149 10.93 -1.53 -21.97
N GLY A 150 10.89 -1.20 -20.67
CA GLY A 150 12.07 -1.20 -19.79
C GLY A 150 12.65 -2.61 -19.55
N TRP A 151 11.78 -3.60 -19.38
CA TRP A 151 12.18 -5.01 -19.24
C TRP A 151 12.72 -5.60 -20.55
N ALA A 152 12.12 -5.27 -21.70
CA ALA A 152 12.63 -5.67 -23.02
C ALA A 152 13.99 -5.02 -23.34
N GLY A 153 14.17 -3.74 -23.00
CA GLY A 153 15.43 -3.02 -23.19
C GLY A 153 16.55 -3.46 -22.25
N ALA A 154 16.22 -3.95 -21.05
CA ALA A 154 17.20 -4.52 -20.12
C ALA A 154 17.72 -5.89 -20.60
N TYR A 155 16.85 -6.74 -21.16
CA TYR A 155 17.23 -8.04 -21.73
C TYR A 155 18.09 -7.91 -23.00
N ALA A 156 17.83 -6.91 -23.84
CA ALA A 156 18.59 -6.68 -25.07
C ALA A 156 20.05 -6.24 -24.82
N ARG A 157 20.35 -5.66 -23.65
CA ARG A 157 21.71 -5.16 -23.30
C ARG A 157 22.61 -6.23 -22.69
N THR A 158 22.07 -7.37 -22.28
CA THR A 158 22.83 -8.45 -21.63
C THR A 158 23.19 -9.60 -22.56
N THR A 159 22.75 -9.58 -23.81
CA THR A 159 23.14 -10.59 -24.79
C THR A 159 24.41 -10.12 -25.50
N PRO A 160 25.61 -10.62 -25.17
CA PRO A 160 26.78 -10.32 -25.97
C PRO A 160 26.52 -10.81 -27.39
N ALA A 161 26.76 -9.94 -28.37
CA ALA A 161 26.78 -10.33 -29.77
C ALA A 161 27.76 -11.50 -29.90
N ARG A 162 27.24 -12.68 -30.23
CA ARG A 162 28.07 -13.82 -30.63
C ARG A 162 28.76 -13.39 -31.93
N THR A 163 30.01 -12.97 -31.83
CA THR A 163 30.89 -12.91 -32.99
C THR A 163 31.16 -14.35 -33.44
N ALA A 164 30.88 -14.59 -34.73
CA ALA A 164 31.07 -15.81 -35.53
C ALA A 164 29.97 -16.87 -35.41
#